data_AF-A0A538GS19-F1
#
_entry.id   AF-A0A538GS19-F1
#
_cell.length_a   1.000
_cell.length_b   1.000
_cell.length_c   1.000
_cell.angle_alpha   90.00
_cell.angle_beta   90.00
_cell.angle_gamma   90.00
#
_symmetry.space_group_name_H-M   'P 1'
#
loop_
_entity.id
_entity.type
_entity.pdbx_description
1 polymer ?
#
loop_
_entity_poly.entity_id
_entity_poly.type
_entity_poly.pdbx_seq_one_letter_code
_entity_poly.pdbx_strand_id
1 'polypeptide(L)'
;MSRNALLALSDAIARFEHGELDVHELCSHVFGAADGEEGATAVELRSLGLALEAIELNVCEAERRDAALEQLEPVARLLRARMAAA
;
A
#
# COMPACT_ATOMS: atom_id res chain seq x y z
N MET A 1 -8.88 7.84 -8.78
CA MET A 1 -8.10 8.34 -7.64
C MET A 1 -7.89 9.82 -7.69
N SER A 2 -8.31 10.48 -6.61
CA SER A 2 -8.07 11.91 -6.41
C SER A 2 -6.57 12.19 -6.18
N ARG A 3 -6.11 13.41 -6.48
CA ARG A 3 -4.72 13.81 -6.24
C ARG A 3 -4.30 13.65 -4.77
N ASN A 4 -5.19 13.98 -3.84
CA ASN A 4 -4.91 13.88 -2.41
C ASN A 4 -4.78 12.42 -1.96
N ALA A 5 -5.65 11.53 -2.44
CA ALA A 5 -5.54 10.09 -2.16
C ALA A 5 -4.25 9.48 -2.76
N LEU A 6 -3.89 9.89 -3.98
CA LEU A 6 -2.63 9.49 -4.62
C LEU A 6 -1.41 9.88 -3.77
N LEU A 7 -1.35 11.14 -3.31
CA LEU A 7 -0.26 11.64 -2.48
C LEU A 7 -0.19 10.94 -1.13
N ALA A 8 -1.33 10.77 -0.46
CA ALA A 8 -1.39 10.13 0.85
C ALA A 8 -0.93 8.66 0.80
N LEU A 9 -1.39 7.89 -0.20
CA LEU A 9 -0.96 6.51 -0.36
C LEU A 9 0.52 6.40 -0.75
N SER A 10 1.00 7.31 -1.60
CA SER A 10 2.42 7.33 -2.00
C SER A 10 3.33 7.68 -0.82
N ASP A 11 2.92 8.61 0.05
CA ASP A 11 3.63 8.97 1.28
C ASP A 11 3.67 7.80 2.27
N ALA A 12 2.54 7.12 2.49
CA ALA A 12 2.50 5.93 3.34
C ALA A 12 3.43 4.82 2.84
N ILE A 13 3.48 4.57 1.52
CA ILE A 13 4.40 3.60 0.95
C ILE A 13 5.87 4.02 1.15
N ALA A 14 6.20 5.30 0.93
CA ALA A 14 7.57 5.79 1.14
C ALA A 14 8.01 5.66 2.60
N ARG A 15 7.15 6.05 3.55
CA ARG A 15 7.39 5.90 4.99
C ARG A 15 7.57 4.44 5.38
N PHE A 16 6.77 3.53 4.81
CA PHE A 16 6.97 2.09 4.99
C PHE A 16 8.32 1.64 4.43
N GLU A 17 8.70 2.02 3.21
CA GLU A 17 10.00 1.70 2.59
C GLU A 17 11.20 2.21 3.41
N HIS A 18 11.04 3.30 4.15
CA HIS A 18 12.06 3.85 5.05
C HIS A 18 12.04 3.27 6.48
N GLY A 19 11.04 2.46 6.83
CA GLY A 19 10.92 1.85 8.16
C GLY A 19 10.28 2.75 9.20
N GLU A 20 9.54 3.76 8.77
CA GLU A 20 8.82 4.72 9.61
C GLU A 20 7.34 4.34 9.84
N LEU A 21 6.87 3.30 9.14
CA LEU A 21 5.55 2.69 9.30
C LEU A 21 5.72 1.18 9.41
N ASP A 22 4.89 0.56 10.24
CA ASP A 22 4.75 -0.89 10.24
C ASP A 22 3.72 -1.38 9.20
N VAL A 23 3.57 -2.71 9.08
CA VAL A 23 2.65 -3.31 8.10
C VAL A 23 1.18 -3.04 8.47
N HIS A 24 0.85 -2.93 9.75
CA HIS A 24 -0.51 -2.68 10.22
C HIS A 24 -0.96 -1.27 9.82
N GLU A 25 -0.13 -0.27 10.09
CA GLU A 25 -0.39 1.12 9.72
C GLU A 25 -0.48 1.28 8.19
N LEU A 26 0.44 0.66 7.44
CA LEU A 26 0.38 0.64 5.99
C LEU A 26 -0.92 0.01 5.47
N CYS A 27 -1.34 -1.11 6.05
CA CYS A 27 -2.58 -1.80 5.70
C CYS A 27 -3.81 -0.89 5.88
N SER A 28 -3.85 -0.13 6.98
CA SER A 28 -4.89 0.88 7.23
C SER A 28 -4.93 1.96 6.14
N HIS A 29 -3.76 2.48 5.72
CA HIS A 29 -3.66 3.46 4.64
C HIS A 29 -4.14 2.89 3.30
N VAL A 30 -3.80 1.64 2.99
CA VAL A 30 -4.23 0.95 1.76
C VAL A 30 -5.74 0.76 1.73
N PHE A 31 -6.35 0.30 2.83
CA PHE A 31 -7.81 0.15 2.90
C PHE A 31 -8.54 1.49 2.87
N GLY A 32 -8.04 2.51 3.56
CA GLY A 32 -8.60 3.86 3.51
C GLY A 32 -8.54 4.46 2.09
N ALA A 33 -7.46 4.20 1.35
CA ALA A 33 -7.38 4.56 -0.06
C ALA A 33 -8.40 3.77 -0.91
N ALA A 34 -8.55 2.46 -0.66
CA ALA A 34 -9.49 1.62 -1.40
C ALA A 34 -10.95 2.02 -1.20
N ASP A 35 -11.33 2.49 0.00
CA ASP A 35 -12.67 2.97 0.30
C ASP A 35 -13.03 4.28 -0.42
N GLY A 36 -12.01 5.07 -0.81
CA GLY A 36 -12.18 6.29 -1.60
C GLY A 36 -12.22 6.08 -3.12
N GLU A 37 -12.09 4.83 -3.58
CA GLU A 37 -12.00 4.49 -5.00
C GLU A 37 -13.17 3.61 -5.46
N GLU A 38 -13.37 3.53 -6.78
CA GLU A 38 -14.34 2.65 -7.41
C GLU A 38 -13.69 1.80 -8.53
N GLY A 39 -14.39 0.73 -8.93
CA GLY A 39 -13.98 -0.12 -10.05
C GLY A 39 -12.66 -0.86 -9.82
N ALA A 40 -11.85 -0.99 -10.87
CA ALA A 40 -10.64 -1.80 -10.86
C ALA A 40 -9.62 -1.34 -9.81
N THR A 41 -9.43 -0.02 -9.63
CA THR A 41 -8.49 0.51 -8.64
C THR A 41 -8.90 0.16 -7.20
N ALA A 42 -10.20 0.21 -6.89
CA ALA A 42 -10.68 -0.20 -5.57
C ALA A 42 -10.42 -1.69 -5.31
N VAL A 43 -10.64 -2.55 -6.31
CA VAL A 43 -10.38 -3.98 -6.22
C VAL A 43 -8.89 -4.26 -5.99
N GLU A 44 -8.00 -3.64 -6.79
CA GLU A 44 -6.56 -3.80 -6.66
C GLU A 44 -6.05 -3.39 -5.27
N LEU A 45 -6.51 -2.24 -4.76
CA LEU A 45 -6.13 -1.76 -3.43
C LEU A 45 -6.67 -2.66 -2.32
N ARG A 46 -7.92 -3.16 -2.42
CA ARG A 46 -8.44 -4.13 -1.43
C ARG A 46 -7.67 -5.44 -1.47
N SER A 47 -7.32 -5.94 -2.65
CA SER A 47 -6.49 -7.14 -2.79
C SER A 47 -5.11 -6.96 -2.15
N LEU A 48 -4.48 -5.80 -2.34
CA LEU A 48 -3.23 -5.47 -1.65
C LEU A 48 -3.42 -5.41 -0.13
N GLY A 49 -4.46 -4.73 0.35
CA GLY A 49 -4.76 -4.64 1.79
C GLY A 49 -4.93 -6.02 2.43
N LEU A 50 -5.68 -6.91 1.79
CA LEU A 50 -5.85 -8.30 2.26
C LEU A 50 -4.53 -9.10 2.25
N ALA A 51 -3.65 -8.87 1.27
CA ALA A 51 -2.34 -9.51 1.25
C ALA A 51 -1.46 -9.00 2.41
N LEU A 52 -1.48 -7.70 2.69
CA LEU A 52 -0.75 -7.10 3.81
C LEU A 52 -1.28 -7.59 5.17
N GLU A 53 -2.60 -7.68 5.34
CA GLU A 53 -3.22 -8.25 6.53
C GLU A 53 -2.83 -9.73 6.71
N ALA A 54 -2.81 -10.52 5.63
CA ALA A 54 -2.36 -11.89 5.69
C ALA A 54 -0.88 -12.00 6.11
N ILE A 55 -0.03 -11.08 5.65
CA ILE A 55 1.38 -10.99 6.06
C ILE A 55 1.50 -10.62 7.53
N GLU A 56 0.74 -9.63 7.99
CA GLU A 56 0.72 -9.20 9.40
C GLU A 56 0.40 -10.38 10.33
N LEU A 57 -0.63 -11.15 9.99
CA LEU A 57 -1.17 -12.22 10.81
C LEU A 57 -0.39 -13.54 10.73
N ASN A 58 0.23 -13.85 9.58
CA ASN A 58 0.75 -15.19 9.31
C ASN A 58 2.26 -15.27 9.05
N VAL A 59 2.95 -14.14 8.85
CA VAL A 59 4.40 -14.11 8.64
C VAL A 59 5.11 -13.72 9.93
N CYS A 60 6.26 -14.35 10.17
CA CYS A 60 7.07 -14.04 11.34
C CYS A 60 7.60 -12.59 11.27
N GLU A 61 7.77 -11.95 12.43
CA GLU A 61 8.13 -10.53 12.51
C GLU A 61 9.41 -10.19 11.73
N ALA A 62 10.39 -11.09 11.73
CA ALA A 62 11.67 -10.90 11.05
C ALA A 62 11.55 -10.87 9.51
N GLU A 63 10.56 -11.53 8.92
CA GLU A 63 10.36 -11.62 7.46
C GLU A 63 9.23 -10.73 6.96
N ARG A 64 8.37 -10.25 7.89
CA ARG A 64 7.13 -9.54 7.59
C ARG A 64 7.35 -8.32 6.69
N ARG A 65 8.40 -7.55 6.98
CA ARG A 65 8.72 -6.34 6.23
C ARG A 65 9.08 -6.65 4.78
N ASP A 66 9.97 -7.63 4.57
CA ASP A 66 10.43 -7.99 3.24
C ASP A 66 9.29 -8.57 2.40
N ALA A 67 8.47 -9.45 3.00
CA ALA A 67 7.27 -9.98 2.36
C ALA A 67 6.28 -8.88 1.95
N ALA A 68 6.08 -7.86 2.80
CA ALA A 68 5.21 -6.73 2.49
C ALA A 68 5.80 -5.85 1.36
N LEU A 69 7.11 -5.60 1.35
CA LEU A 69 7.77 -4.86 0.27
C LEU A 69 7.60 -5.55 -1.10
N GLU A 70 7.68 -6.88 -1.15
CA GLU A 70 7.43 -7.65 -2.36
C GLU A 70 6.00 -7.46 -2.89
N GLN A 71 4.99 -7.48 -2.00
CA GLN A 71 3.59 -7.25 -2.39
C GLN A 71 3.35 -5.80 -2.85
N LEU A 72 4.07 -4.84 -2.29
CA LEU A 72 3.89 -3.43 -2.59
C LEU A 72 4.51 -3.00 -3.92
N GLU A 73 5.56 -3.69 -4.38
CA GLU A 73 6.35 -3.25 -5.54
C GLU A 73 5.52 -2.88 -6.78
N PRO A 74 4.53 -3.69 -7.21
CA PRO A 74 3.72 -3.37 -8.39
C PRO A 74 2.91 -2.08 -8.21
N VAL A 75 2.30 -1.88 -7.04
CA VAL A 75 1.48 -0.72 -6.73
C VAL A 75 2.34 0.52 -6.55
N ALA A 76 3.47 0.41 -5.83
CA ALA A 76 4.43 1.50 -5.67
C ALA A 76 4.94 2.01 -7.02
N ARG A 77 5.26 1.10 -7.95
CA ARG A 77 5.68 1.45 -9.31
C ARG A 77 4.60 2.20 -10.08
N LEU A 78 3.35 1.72 -10.01
CA LEU A 78 2.21 2.36 -10.66
C LEU A 78 1.97 3.77 -10.10
N LEU A 79 2.01 3.94 -8.78
CA LEU A 79 1.77 5.22 -8.11
C LEU A 79 2.85 6.24 -8.48
N ARG A 80 4.14 5.85 -8.48
CA ARG A 80 5.24 6.71 -8.93
C ARG A 80 5.06 7.18 -10.37
N ALA A 81 4.65 6.29 -11.27
CA ALA A 81 4.37 6.65 -12.66
C ALA A 81 3.21 7.65 -12.78
N ARG A 82 2.14 7.47 -11.98
CA ARG A 82 1.00 8.40 -11.95
C ARG A 82 1.37 9.77 -11.39
N MET A 83 2.22 9.82 -10.36
CA MET A 83 2.70 11.10 -9.81
C MET A 83 3.58 11.86 -10.80
N ALA A 84 4.40 11.17 -11.59
CA ALA A 84 5.25 11.81 -12.60
C ALA A 84 4.45 12.40 -13.79
N ALA A 85 3.22 11.93 -13.99
CA ALA A 85 2.34 12.35 -15.09
C ALA A 85 1.31 13.43 -14.68
N ALA A 86 1.29 13.86 -13.41
CA ALA A 86 0.30 14.77 -12.82
C ALA A 86 0.89 16.13 -12.45
#